data_AF-A0A7J6GK75-F1
#
_entry.id   AF-A0A7J6GK75-F1
#
_cell.length_a   1.000
_cell.length_b   1.000
_cell.length_c   1.000
_cell.angle_alpha   90.00
_cell.angle_beta   90.00
_cell.angle_gamma   90.00
#
_symmetry.space_group_name_H-M   'P 1'
#
loop_
_entity.id
_entity.type
_entity.pdbx_description
1 polymer ?
#
loop_
_entity_poly.entity_id
_entity_poly.type
_entity_poly.pdbx_seq_one_letter_code
_entity_poly.pdbx_strand_id
1 'polypeptide(L)'
;MYDDIARNPKNPRPHQIFNSFDGPDVYSGIVPDYWGMDVNADTLWYVLSGGALGVRPVRPGRKAKILKHACSSGITFQGMDEAFEKMNIYMVTSANGTEERLATKYRTLDDQYENVKESMLYNEEYSTTFMGSTDPPTTPHTNDTGFQGWPMCSGELTYLRNRVKLHEPGSPNYIDAKKDLDDAIAEQERENHNFARIANILLTNKTRSQLPQFKNNKNIKYSHFNNCYHSLMDIYIEYCGSITFYASARRNEIDNMCDVRI
;
A
#
# COMPACT_ATOMS: atom_id res chain seq x y z
N MET A 1 4.92 13.01 -5.64
CA MET A 1 5.88 11.89 -5.38
C MET A 1 6.92 12.39 -4.40
N TYR A 2 7.37 11.62 -3.41
CA TYR A 2 8.29 12.19 -2.40
C TYR A 2 9.63 12.68 -3.01
N ASP A 3 10.03 12.05 -4.13
CA ASP A 3 11.19 12.41 -4.98
C ASP A 3 12.57 12.14 -4.34
N ASP A 4 12.66 11.09 -3.54
CA ASP A 4 13.84 10.66 -2.78
C ASP A 4 14.53 9.41 -3.34
N ILE A 5 14.04 8.86 -4.47
CA ILE A 5 14.55 7.61 -5.07
C ILE A 5 15.62 7.90 -6.13
N ALA A 6 15.36 8.79 -7.07
CA ALA A 6 16.27 9.03 -8.20
C ALA A 6 17.64 9.53 -7.72
N ARG A 7 17.68 10.33 -6.66
CA ARG A 7 18.91 10.91 -6.07
C ARG A 7 19.36 10.18 -4.81
N ASN A 8 18.76 9.03 -4.47
CA ASN A 8 19.16 8.29 -3.30
C ASN A 8 20.62 7.83 -3.45
N PRO A 9 21.50 8.00 -2.45
CA PRO A 9 22.87 7.48 -2.49
C PRO A 9 22.95 5.96 -2.70
N LYS A 10 21.87 5.23 -2.37
CA LYS A 10 21.75 3.78 -2.58
C LYS A 10 21.22 3.40 -3.96
N ASN A 11 20.81 4.37 -4.80
CA ASN A 11 20.38 4.08 -6.16
C ASN A 11 21.61 3.80 -7.04
N PRO A 12 21.77 2.57 -7.57
CA PRO A 12 22.92 2.23 -8.43
C PRO A 12 22.89 2.92 -9.80
N ARG A 13 21.76 3.56 -10.17
CA ARG A 13 21.57 4.33 -11.40
C ARG A 13 21.11 5.75 -11.05
N PRO A 14 22.03 6.64 -10.65
CA PRO A 14 21.67 7.98 -10.22
C PRO A 14 20.82 8.71 -11.27
N HIS A 15 19.79 9.41 -10.81
CA HIS A 15 18.82 10.16 -11.60
C HIS A 15 17.92 9.32 -12.53
N GLN A 16 17.92 7.99 -12.39
CA GLN A 16 17.07 7.10 -13.19
C GLN A 16 16.20 6.25 -12.28
N ILE A 17 14.98 5.94 -12.73
CA ILE A 17 14.06 5.00 -12.07
C ILE A 17 13.54 4.02 -13.12
N PHE A 18 13.54 2.75 -12.77
CA PHE A 18 13.08 1.67 -13.65
C PHE A 18 11.91 0.96 -12.99
N ASN A 19 10.85 0.69 -13.76
CA ASN A 19 9.68 -0.05 -13.33
C ASN A 19 9.54 -1.41 -14.04
N SER A 20 10.62 -1.87 -14.68
CA SER A 20 10.78 -3.23 -15.19
C SER A 20 12.26 -3.55 -15.39
N PHE A 21 12.61 -4.84 -15.43
CA PHE A 21 14.00 -5.32 -15.46
C PHE A 21 14.83 -4.70 -16.59
N ASP A 22 14.30 -4.76 -17.82
CA ASP A 22 14.90 -4.16 -19.02
C ASP A 22 14.06 -2.97 -19.53
N GLY A 23 13.40 -2.28 -18.60
CA GLY A 23 12.55 -1.14 -18.92
C GLY A 23 13.32 0.13 -19.28
N PRO A 24 12.68 1.08 -19.97
CA PRO A 24 13.22 2.42 -20.08
C PRO A 24 13.26 3.10 -18.71
N ASP A 25 14.10 4.13 -18.59
CA ASP A 25 14.01 5.08 -17.48
C ASP A 25 12.65 5.80 -17.54
N VAL A 26 11.86 5.64 -16.47
CA VAL A 26 10.53 6.25 -16.36
C VAL A 26 10.56 7.58 -15.61
N TYR A 27 11.72 8.00 -15.08
CA TYR A 27 11.85 9.26 -14.35
C TYR A 27 12.19 10.44 -15.27
N SER A 28 12.86 10.18 -16.40
CA SER A 28 13.24 11.21 -17.37
C SER A 28 12.03 12.05 -17.79
N GLY A 29 12.16 13.38 -17.67
CA GLY A 29 11.12 14.35 -18.06
C GLY A 29 9.99 14.55 -17.04
N ILE A 30 9.98 13.80 -15.92
CA ILE A 30 9.01 14.04 -14.84
C ILE A 30 9.38 15.34 -14.11
N VAL A 31 8.41 16.24 -14.00
CA VAL A 31 8.45 17.41 -13.11
C VAL A 31 7.37 17.19 -12.04
N PRO A 32 7.74 16.89 -10.79
CA PRO A 32 6.75 16.65 -9.74
C PRO A 32 5.96 17.93 -9.43
N ASP A 33 4.62 17.86 -9.46
CA ASP A 33 3.77 18.96 -8.99
C ASP A 33 3.87 19.17 -7.47
N TYR A 34 4.05 18.06 -6.74
CA TYR A 34 4.18 18.01 -5.28
C TYR A 34 5.25 17.00 -4.88
N TRP A 35 6.18 17.41 -3.99
CA TRP A 35 7.30 16.58 -3.52
C TRP A 35 7.59 16.73 -2.02
N GLY A 36 8.37 15.79 -1.48
CA GLY A 36 8.69 15.75 -0.05
C GLY A 36 7.44 15.82 0.83
N MET A 37 7.44 16.79 1.76
CA MET A 37 6.36 16.97 2.74
C MET A 37 5.03 17.42 2.11
N ASP A 38 5.03 17.95 0.88
CA ASP A 38 3.80 18.33 0.18
C ASP A 38 3.00 17.10 -0.27
N VAL A 39 3.61 15.91 -0.25
CA VAL A 39 2.92 14.64 -0.51
C VAL A 39 2.20 14.17 0.76
N ASN A 40 1.06 14.81 1.04
CA ASN A 40 0.24 14.54 2.21
C ASN A 40 -1.28 14.51 1.88
N ALA A 41 -2.10 14.14 2.86
CA ALA A 41 -3.54 13.98 2.68
C ALA A 41 -4.27 15.30 2.37
N ASP A 42 -3.83 16.41 2.97
CA ASP A 42 -4.44 17.74 2.77
C ASP A 42 -4.18 18.24 1.35
N THR A 43 -2.96 18.08 0.84
CA THR A 43 -2.62 18.38 -0.55
C THR A 43 -3.46 17.53 -1.51
N LEU A 44 -3.58 16.22 -1.25
CA LEU A 44 -4.41 15.34 -2.08
C LEU A 44 -5.86 15.82 -2.11
N TRP A 45 -6.43 16.16 -0.95
CA TRP A 45 -7.79 16.69 -0.86
C TRP A 45 -7.95 18.03 -1.59
N TYR A 46 -6.99 18.95 -1.41
CA TYR A 46 -6.97 20.24 -2.08
C TYR A 46 -6.96 20.09 -3.61
N VAL A 47 -6.16 19.16 -4.14
CA VAL A 47 -6.11 18.85 -5.58
C VAL A 47 -7.45 18.27 -6.06
N LEU A 48 -7.97 17.24 -5.39
CA LEU A 48 -9.21 16.56 -5.81
C LEU A 48 -10.45 17.47 -5.72
N SER A 49 -10.46 18.40 -4.78
CA SER A 49 -11.50 19.43 -4.63
C SER A 49 -11.37 20.58 -5.62
N GLY A 50 -10.38 20.53 -6.54
CA GLY A 50 -10.18 21.52 -7.59
C GLY A 50 -9.55 22.83 -7.11
N GLY A 51 -8.84 22.79 -5.98
CA GLY A 51 -8.07 23.93 -5.47
C GLY A 51 -6.83 24.22 -6.31
N ALA A 52 -6.23 23.20 -6.93
CA ALA A 52 -5.05 23.37 -7.78
C ALA A 52 -5.41 23.90 -9.19
N LEU A 53 -4.58 24.80 -9.72
CA LEU A 53 -4.75 25.34 -11.07
C LEU A 53 -4.78 24.23 -12.12
N GLY A 54 -5.77 24.26 -13.00
CA GLY A 54 -5.94 23.25 -14.07
C GLY A 54 -6.64 21.96 -13.63
N VAL A 55 -6.82 21.72 -12.33
CA VAL A 55 -7.55 20.56 -11.82
C VAL A 55 -9.02 20.92 -11.60
N ARG A 56 -9.92 20.23 -12.31
CA ARG A 56 -11.36 20.42 -12.11
C ARG A 56 -11.84 19.52 -10.97
N PRO A 57 -12.70 20.01 -10.06
CA PRO A 57 -13.20 19.21 -8.96
C PRO A 57 -13.96 17.97 -9.46
N VAL A 58 -13.90 16.89 -8.67
CA VAL A 58 -14.78 15.74 -8.84
C VAL A 58 -16.22 16.19 -8.61
N ARG A 59 -17.11 15.98 -9.59
CA ARG A 59 -18.52 16.39 -9.54
C ARG A 59 -19.43 15.26 -10.04
N PRO A 60 -20.67 15.15 -9.52
CA PRO A 60 -21.67 14.22 -10.04
C PRO A 60 -21.83 14.36 -11.56
N GLY A 61 -21.83 13.23 -12.28
CA GLY A 61 -22.03 13.17 -13.73
C GLY A 61 -20.75 13.12 -14.58
N ARG A 62 -19.56 13.38 -14.01
CA ARG A 62 -18.29 13.08 -14.71
C ARG A 62 -17.80 11.69 -14.38
N LYS A 63 -17.49 10.92 -15.43
CA LYS A 63 -16.82 9.64 -15.28
C LYS A 63 -15.43 9.84 -14.66
N ALA A 64 -15.12 9.09 -13.61
CA ALA A 64 -13.77 9.01 -13.06
C ALA A 64 -13.38 7.54 -12.85
N LYS A 65 -12.08 7.25 -12.94
CA LYS A 65 -11.53 5.93 -12.60
C LYS A 65 -10.43 6.08 -11.55
N ILE A 66 -10.54 5.33 -10.47
CA ILE A 66 -9.56 5.32 -9.36
C ILE A 66 -8.87 3.96 -9.36
N LEU A 67 -7.55 3.98 -9.44
CA LEU A 67 -6.71 2.79 -9.25
C LEU A 67 -6.01 2.93 -7.91
N LYS A 68 -6.21 1.96 -7.00
CA LYS A 68 -5.55 1.96 -5.70
C LYS A 68 -4.66 0.74 -5.55
N HIS A 69 -3.35 0.99 -5.51
CA HIS A 69 -2.34 -0.03 -5.20
C HIS A 69 -1.89 0.09 -3.74
N ALA A 70 -2.42 -0.76 -2.87
CA ALA A 70 -2.11 -0.79 -1.43
C ALA A 70 -2.48 -2.12 -0.78
N CYS A 71 -1.93 -2.36 0.40
CA CYS A 71 -2.32 -3.46 1.28
C CYS A 71 -3.79 -3.32 1.66
N SER A 72 -4.55 -4.41 1.60
CA SER A 72 -5.96 -4.45 1.98
C SER A 72 -6.79 -3.32 1.32
N SER A 73 -6.41 -2.90 0.11
CA SER A 73 -6.93 -1.68 -0.53
C SER A 73 -8.46 -1.64 -0.66
N GLY A 74 -9.11 -2.81 -0.68
CA GLY A 74 -10.57 -2.95 -0.72
C GLY A 74 -11.28 -2.30 0.46
N ILE A 75 -10.69 -2.29 1.66
CA ILE A 75 -11.35 -1.71 2.85
C ILE A 75 -11.60 -0.21 2.73
N THR A 76 -10.81 0.48 1.91
CA THR A 76 -10.90 1.94 1.75
C THR A 76 -12.22 2.39 1.15
N PHE A 77 -12.82 1.54 0.32
CA PHE A 77 -14.04 1.86 -0.41
C PHE A 77 -15.23 1.01 0.03
N GLN A 78 -15.03 0.15 1.05
CA GLN A 78 -16.05 -0.75 1.53
C GLN A 78 -17.27 0.03 2.05
N GLY A 79 -18.45 -0.34 1.56
CA GLY A 79 -19.71 0.31 1.95
C GLY A 79 -19.95 1.66 1.28
N MET A 80 -19.15 2.03 0.28
CA MET A 80 -19.32 3.26 -0.50
C MET A 80 -19.79 3.00 -1.94
N ASP A 81 -20.08 1.75 -2.30
CA ASP A 81 -20.41 1.33 -3.68
C ASP A 81 -21.55 2.18 -4.28
N GLU A 82 -22.67 2.32 -3.55
CA GLU A 82 -23.80 3.14 -3.99
C GLU A 82 -23.43 4.62 -4.19
N ALA A 83 -22.54 5.16 -3.36
CA ALA A 83 -22.12 6.55 -3.46
C ALA A 83 -21.24 6.75 -4.70
N PHE A 84 -20.31 5.84 -4.96
CA PHE A 84 -19.46 5.89 -6.14
C PHE A 84 -20.24 5.65 -7.44
N GLU A 85 -21.22 4.74 -7.44
CA GLU A 85 -22.15 4.55 -8.55
C GLU A 85 -22.93 5.83 -8.86
N LYS A 86 -23.53 6.47 -7.84
CA LYS A 86 -24.24 7.76 -7.99
C LYS A 86 -23.32 8.89 -8.48
N MET A 87 -22.03 8.81 -8.18
CA MET A 87 -21.02 9.79 -8.61
C MET A 87 -20.38 9.44 -9.97
N ASN A 88 -20.71 8.30 -10.59
CA ASN A 88 -20.13 7.83 -11.85
C ASN A 88 -18.60 7.57 -11.74
N ILE A 89 -18.17 7.01 -10.61
CA ILE A 89 -16.77 6.72 -10.30
C ILE A 89 -16.56 5.21 -10.31
N TYR A 90 -15.57 4.75 -11.09
CA TYR A 90 -15.17 3.36 -11.19
C TYR A 90 -13.89 3.13 -10.38
N MET A 91 -13.85 2.09 -9.55
CA MET A 91 -12.70 1.82 -8.69
C MET A 91 -12.12 0.44 -9.00
N VAL A 92 -10.78 0.39 -8.99
CA VAL A 92 -10.04 -0.87 -9.08
C VAL A 92 -9.03 -0.87 -7.95
N THR A 93 -9.19 -1.82 -7.04
CA THR A 93 -8.28 -2.03 -5.92
C THR A 93 -7.34 -3.18 -6.22
N SER A 94 -6.15 -3.11 -5.65
CA SER A 94 -5.11 -4.08 -5.92
C SER A 94 -5.25 -5.36 -5.08
N ALA A 95 -5.89 -5.25 -3.92
CA ALA A 95 -6.26 -6.33 -3.01
C ALA A 95 -7.69 -6.12 -2.49
N ASN A 96 -8.33 -7.20 -2.02
CA ASN A 96 -9.61 -7.11 -1.31
C ASN A 96 -9.43 -6.52 0.11
N GLY A 97 -10.48 -6.52 0.92
CA GLY A 97 -10.44 -5.93 2.27
C GLY A 97 -9.54 -6.67 3.26
N THR A 98 -9.22 -7.93 3.04
CA THR A 98 -8.50 -8.80 4.00
C THR A 98 -7.14 -9.31 3.49
N GLU A 99 -6.85 -9.12 2.20
CA GLU A 99 -5.67 -9.67 1.55
C GLU A 99 -4.51 -8.67 1.46
N GLU A 100 -3.31 -9.24 1.45
CA GLU A 100 -2.08 -8.59 1.03
C GLU A 100 -1.89 -8.80 -0.47
N ARG A 101 -1.42 -7.77 -1.19
CA ARG A 101 -0.96 -7.94 -2.57
C ARG A 101 0.54 -8.17 -2.60
N LEU A 102 1.00 -8.94 -3.58
CA LEU A 102 2.42 -9.09 -3.87
C LEU A 102 2.95 -7.95 -4.75
N ALA A 103 4.17 -7.49 -4.45
CA ALA A 103 5.00 -6.68 -5.34
C ALA A 103 5.79 -7.60 -6.29
N THR A 104 5.87 -7.26 -7.57
CA THR A 104 6.52 -8.07 -8.61
C THR A 104 8.06 -8.04 -8.48
N LYS A 105 8.74 -9.20 -8.43
CA LYS A 105 10.21 -9.29 -8.43
C LYS A 105 10.76 -9.15 -9.85
N TYR A 106 11.53 -8.10 -10.11
CA TYR A 106 12.45 -8.06 -11.26
C TYR A 106 13.74 -8.79 -10.85
N ARG A 107 14.08 -9.86 -11.57
CA ARG A 107 15.02 -10.92 -11.18
C ARG A 107 16.37 -10.39 -10.64
N THR A 108 16.67 -10.63 -9.36
CA THR A 108 18.03 -10.84 -8.83
C THR A 108 18.01 -12.01 -7.84
N LEU A 109 18.93 -12.96 -8.07
CA LEU A 109 19.30 -14.22 -7.37
C LEU A 109 18.26 -15.00 -6.52
N ASP A 110 18.38 -16.32 -6.62
CA ASP A 110 17.43 -17.36 -6.18
C ASP A 110 16.87 -17.19 -4.77
N ASP A 111 15.54 -17.26 -4.67
CA ASP A 111 14.80 -17.77 -3.50
C ASP A 111 13.47 -18.32 -4.07
N GLN A 112 13.19 -19.61 -3.91
CA GLN A 112 12.01 -20.29 -4.47
C GLN A 112 10.82 -20.15 -3.50
N TYR A 113 9.74 -19.47 -3.91
CA TYR A 113 8.42 -19.50 -3.27
C TYR A 113 7.30 -19.39 -4.32
N GLU A 114 6.22 -20.13 -4.09
CA GLU A 114 5.17 -20.44 -5.06
C GLU A 114 4.29 -19.26 -5.53
N ASN A 115 3.80 -19.44 -6.75
CA ASN A 115 3.09 -18.50 -7.62
C ASN A 115 1.77 -17.97 -7.03
N VAL A 116 1.52 -16.66 -7.18
CA VAL A 116 0.18 -16.08 -6.99
C VAL A 116 -0.18 -15.20 -8.18
N LYS A 117 -1.38 -15.41 -8.72
CA LYS A 117 -1.92 -14.75 -9.91
C LYS A 117 -2.11 -13.26 -9.68
N GLU A 118 -1.53 -12.48 -10.57
CA GLU A 118 -1.78 -11.06 -10.74
C GLU A 118 -3.14 -10.87 -11.43
N SER A 119 -4.15 -10.33 -10.74
CA SER A 119 -5.35 -9.81 -11.41
C SER A 119 -5.65 -8.40 -10.94
N MET A 120 -5.14 -7.39 -11.66
CA MET A 120 -5.97 -6.20 -11.83
C MET A 120 -7.00 -6.59 -12.88
N LEU A 121 -8.29 -6.64 -12.53
CA LEU A 121 -9.35 -6.84 -13.51
C LEU A 121 -9.34 -5.63 -14.45
N TYR A 122 -8.60 -5.75 -15.55
CA TYR A 122 -8.54 -4.78 -16.63
C TYR A 122 -9.84 -4.88 -17.42
N ASN A 123 -10.64 -3.82 -17.39
CA ASN A 123 -11.72 -3.65 -18.37
C ASN A 123 -11.19 -2.71 -19.47
N GLU A 124 -10.97 -3.27 -20.67
CA GLU A 124 -10.41 -2.61 -21.86
C GLU A 124 -11.22 -1.38 -22.29
N GLU A 125 -12.55 -1.41 -22.12
CA GLU A 125 -13.48 -0.34 -22.53
C GLU A 125 -13.17 1.00 -21.83
N TYR A 126 -12.56 0.94 -20.63
CA TYR A 126 -12.23 2.12 -19.83
C TYR A 126 -10.79 2.61 -20.01
N SER A 127 -9.89 1.84 -20.64
CA SER A 127 -8.48 2.22 -20.74
C SER A 127 -8.29 3.40 -21.68
N THR A 128 -8.81 3.34 -22.91
CA THR A 128 -8.67 4.41 -23.91
C THR A 128 -9.35 5.72 -23.49
N THR A 129 -10.50 5.62 -22.82
CA THR A 129 -11.26 6.79 -22.35
C THR A 129 -10.51 7.61 -21.28
N PHE A 130 -9.75 6.96 -20.40
CA PHE A 130 -9.09 7.63 -19.28
C PHE A 130 -7.57 7.80 -19.45
N MET A 131 -6.91 6.90 -20.19
CA MET A 131 -5.46 6.89 -20.37
C MET A 131 -5.02 7.36 -21.76
N GLY A 132 -5.97 7.60 -22.67
CA GLY A 132 -5.69 7.89 -24.08
C GLY A 132 -5.33 6.63 -24.87
N SER A 133 -5.04 6.81 -26.16
CA SER A 133 -4.49 5.75 -27.02
C SER A 133 -3.03 6.06 -27.29
N THR A 134 -2.17 5.07 -27.10
CA THR A 134 -0.84 5.05 -27.72
C THR A 134 -0.90 4.13 -28.94
N ASP A 135 0.04 4.29 -29.87
CA ASP A 135 0.24 3.27 -30.90
C ASP A 135 0.46 1.90 -30.22
N PRO A 136 -0.06 0.80 -30.79
CA PRO A 136 0.12 -0.52 -30.20
C PRO A 136 1.62 -0.81 -30.06
N PRO A 137 2.05 -1.42 -28.94
CA PRO A 137 3.46 -1.73 -28.75
C PRO A 137 3.92 -2.61 -29.92
N THR A 138 5.02 -2.22 -30.57
CA THR A 138 5.64 -2.97 -31.68
C THR A 138 6.20 -4.32 -31.25
N THR A 139 6.19 -4.60 -29.95
CA THR A 139 6.62 -5.85 -29.34
C THR A 139 5.40 -6.65 -28.86
N PRO A 140 5.29 -7.96 -29.19
CA PRO A 140 4.20 -8.79 -28.69
C PRO A 140 4.15 -8.77 -27.16
N HIS A 141 2.94 -8.68 -26.60
CA HIS A 141 2.72 -8.96 -25.18
C HIS A 141 3.10 -10.41 -24.90
N THR A 142 4.31 -10.65 -24.42
CA THR A 142 4.64 -11.93 -23.79
C THR A 142 3.92 -11.96 -22.46
N ASN A 143 2.95 -12.86 -22.31
CA ASN A 143 2.39 -13.21 -21.01
C ASN A 143 3.51 -13.85 -20.18
N ASP A 144 4.30 -13.02 -19.51
CA ASP A 144 5.40 -13.47 -18.68
C ASP A 144 4.82 -13.91 -17.34
N THR A 145 4.36 -15.17 -17.31
CA THR A 145 3.69 -15.79 -16.15
C THR A 145 4.67 -16.21 -15.05
N GLY A 146 5.95 -15.84 -15.16
CA GLY A 146 7.03 -16.33 -14.31
C GLY A 146 7.43 -15.40 -13.15
N PHE A 147 6.69 -14.32 -12.89
CA PHE A 147 7.06 -13.39 -11.82
C PHE A 147 6.70 -13.93 -10.44
N GLN A 148 7.73 -14.16 -9.64
CA GLN A 148 7.57 -14.39 -8.21
C GLN A 148 7.31 -13.04 -7.52
N GLY A 149 6.22 -12.95 -6.77
CA GLY A 149 5.87 -11.75 -6.01
C GLY A 149 6.36 -11.79 -4.57
N TRP A 150 6.63 -10.63 -3.96
CA TRP A 150 6.95 -10.46 -2.55
C TRP A 150 5.77 -9.85 -1.78
N PRO A 151 5.53 -10.21 -0.51
CA PRO A 151 4.53 -9.54 0.31
C PRO A 151 4.82 -8.03 0.39
N MET A 152 3.95 -7.20 -0.21
CA MET A 152 4.19 -5.75 -0.33
C MET A 152 4.22 -5.06 1.03
N CYS A 153 3.37 -5.47 1.97
CA CYS A 153 3.27 -4.89 3.31
C CYS A 153 4.48 -5.25 4.17
N SER A 154 5.25 -6.26 3.76
CA SER A 154 6.51 -6.67 4.37
C SER A 154 7.72 -6.39 3.47
N GLY A 155 7.58 -5.52 2.46
CA GLY A 155 8.60 -5.24 1.46
C GLY A 155 9.92 -4.72 2.05
N GLU A 156 9.84 -3.96 3.15
CA GLU A 156 11.01 -3.45 3.87
C GLU A 156 11.88 -4.57 4.42
N LEU A 157 11.30 -5.57 5.09
CA LEU A 157 12.08 -6.70 5.60
C LEU A 157 12.73 -7.50 4.47
N THR A 158 12.06 -7.62 3.33
CA THR A 158 12.64 -8.26 2.14
C THR A 158 13.87 -7.48 1.65
N TYR A 159 13.77 -6.16 1.54
CA TYR A 159 14.90 -5.30 1.18
C TYR A 159 16.07 -5.46 2.18
N LEU A 160 15.78 -5.40 3.47
CA LEU A 160 16.79 -5.49 4.53
C LEU A 160 17.48 -6.87 4.54
N ARG A 161 16.72 -7.96 4.38
CA ARG A 161 17.27 -9.32 4.26
C ARG A 161 18.20 -9.44 3.05
N ASN A 162 17.78 -8.93 1.89
CA ASN A 162 18.61 -8.96 0.69
C ASN A 162 19.89 -8.13 0.89
N ARG A 163 19.79 -6.98 1.55
CA ARG A 163 20.96 -6.16 1.87
C ARG A 163 21.95 -6.89 2.77
N VAL A 164 21.49 -7.71 3.73
CA VAL A 164 22.39 -8.57 4.53
C VAL A 164 23.09 -9.60 3.64
N LYS A 165 22.34 -10.27 2.74
CA LYS A 165 22.87 -11.29 1.82
C LYS A 165 23.95 -10.75 0.86
N LEU A 166 23.96 -9.44 0.57
CA LEU A 166 24.93 -8.81 -0.33
C LEU A 166 26.33 -8.64 0.27
N HIS A 167 26.49 -8.80 1.58
CA HIS A 167 27.75 -8.50 2.28
C HIS A 167 28.37 -9.76 2.88
N GLU A 168 29.70 -9.80 2.90
CA GLU A 168 30.45 -10.88 3.52
C GLU A 168 30.17 -10.94 5.04
N PRO A 169 29.82 -12.12 5.59
CA PRO A 169 29.57 -12.27 7.03
C PRO A 169 30.71 -11.73 7.88
N GLY A 170 30.38 -10.83 8.82
CA GLY A 170 31.33 -10.20 9.74
C GLY A 170 32.02 -8.93 9.21
N SER A 171 31.84 -8.56 7.94
CA SER A 171 32.29 -7.25 7.44
C SER A 171 31.53 -6.09 8.12
N PRO A 172 32.11 -4.86 8.20
CA PRO A 172 31.40 -3.71 8.76
C PRO A 172 30.02 -3.47 8.13
N ASN A 173 29.93 -3.55 6.80
CA ASN A 173 28.66 -3.39 6.09
C ASN A 173 27.66 -4.51 6.38
N TYR A 174 28.13 -5.74 6.61
CA TYR A 174 27.26 -6.84 7.05
C TYR A 174 26.69 -6.57 8.44
N ILE A 175 27.53 -6.12 9.39
CA ILE A 175 27.11 -5.80 10.76
C ILE A 175 26.05 -4.70 10.75
N ASP A 176 26.29 -3.62 9.99
CA ASP A 176 25.33 -2.51 9.85
C ASP A 176 24.03 -2.97 9.18
N ALA A 177 24.12 -3.72 8.07
CA ALA A 177 22.93 -4.24 7.38
C ALA A 177 22.12 -5.18 8.26
N LYS A 178 22.80 -6.00 9.08
CA LYS A 178 22.18 -6.95 10.00
C LYS A 178 21.52 -6.25 11.18
N LYS A 179 22.17 -5.23 11.75
CA LYS A 179 21.59 -4.38 12.79
C LYS A 179 20.27 -3.76 12.35
N ASP A 180 20.27 -3.07 11.21
CA ASP A 180 19.05 -2.46 10.66
C ASP A 180 17.93 -3.49 10.41
N LEU A 181 18.27 -4.72 9.97
CA LEU A 181 17.29 -5.80 9.81
C LEU A 181 16.71 -6.23 11.16
N ASP A 182 17.57 -6.40 12.18
CA ASP A 182 17.15 -6.81 13.52
C ASP A 182 16.30 -5.71 14.19
N ASP A 183 16.67 -4.44 14.02
CA ASP A 183 15.90 -3.29 14.50
C ASP A 183 14.50 -3.25 13.84
N ALA A 184 14.40 -3.47 12.53
CA ALA A 184 13.12 -3.52 11.83
C ALA A 184 12.24 -4.73 12.24
N ILE A 185 12.85 -5.89 12.50
CA ILE A 185 12.13 -7.07 13.03
C ILE A 185 11.61 -6.77 14.43
N ALA A 186 12.46 -6.25 15.31
CA ALA A 186 12.09 -5.91 16.68
C ALA A 186 10.95 -4.88 16.71
N GLU A 187 10.97 -3.91 15.79
CA GLU A 187 9.89 -2.92 15.66
C GLU A 187 8.56 -3.57 15.26
N GLN A 188 8.56 -4.47 14.26
CA GLN A 188 7.33 -5.21 13.90
C GLN A 188 6.84 -6.12 15.04
N GLU A 189 7.75 -6.77 15.77
CA GLU A 189 7.41 -7.60 16.94
C GLU A 189 6.79 -6.76 18.06
N ARG A 190 7.33 -5.56 18.32
CA ARG A 190 6.79 -4.60 19.26
C ARG A 190 5.36 -4.19 18.89
N GLU A 191 5.12 -3.84 17.64
CA GLU A 191 3.79 -3.48 17.15
C GLU A 191 2.81 -4.65 17.23
N ASN A 192 3.26 -5.86 16.86
CA ASN A 192 2.49 -7.10 16.99
C ASN A 192 2.06 -7.35 18.44
N HIS A 193 3.00 -7.22 19.38
CA HIS A 193 2.74 -7.39 20.80
C HIS A 193 1.77 -6.32 21.32
N ASN A 194 1.95 -5.05 20.93
CA ASN A 194 1.08 -3.95 21.33
C ASN A 194 -0.37 -4.16 20.85
N PHE A 195 -0.57 -4.45 19.56
CA PHE A 195 -1.92 -4.71 19.02
C PHE A 195 -2.57 -5.93 19.68
N ALA A 196 -1.83 -7.02 19.90
CA ALA A 196 -2.36 -8.20 20.58
C ALA A 196 -2.79 -7.88 22.03
N ARG A 197 -2.00 -7.08 22.75
CA ARG A 197 -2.31 -6.68 24.13
C ARG A 197 -3.53 -5.77 24.20
N ILE A 198 -3.63 -4.78 23.31
CA ILE A 198 -4.79 -3.89 23.20
C ILE A 198 -6.04 -4.72 22.87
N ALA A 199 -5.95 -5.61 21.88
CA ALA A 199 -7.05 -6.51 21.54
C ALA A 199 -7.52 -7.32 22.77
N ASN A 200 -6.60 -7.95 23.51
CA ASN A 200 -6.94 -8.74 24.70
C ASN A 200 -7.66 -7.92 25.78
N ILE A 201 -7.23 -6.67 26.00
CA ILE A 201 -7.85 -5.74 26.96
C ILE A 201 -9.26 -5.36 26.51
N LEU A 202 -9.42 -4.99 25.24
CA LEU A 202 -10.70 -4.51 24.70
C LEU A 202 -11.73 -5.64 24.56
N LEU A 203 -11.27 -6.87 24.32
CA LEU A 203 -12.11 -8.02 23.97
C LEU A 203 -12.34 -9.00 25.11
N THR A 204 -11.93 -8.69 26.34
CA THR A 204 -12.15 -9.50 27.56
C THR A 204 -11.72 -10.97 27.39
N ASN A 205 -10.45 -11.22 27.08
CA ASN A 205 -9.87 -12.57 26.93
C ASN A 205 -10.42 -13.43 25.76
N LYS A 206 -11.04 -12.82 24.74
CA LYS A 206 -11.22 -13.52 23.46
C LYS A 206 -9.89 -13.54 22.69
N THR A 207 -9.43 -14.71 22.26
CA THR A 207 -8.17 -14.85 21.50
C THR A 207 -8.29 -14.22 20.10
N ARG A 208 -7.16 -13.88 19.46
CA ARG A 208 -7.11 -13.37 18.07
C ARG A 208 -7.90 -14.23 17.07
N SER A 209 -7.98 -15.55 17.29
CA SER A 209 -8.76 -16.50 16.50
C SER A 209 -10.28 -16.47 16.76
N GLN A 210 -10.70 -15.81 17.83
CA GLN A 210 -12.10 -15.63 18.24
C GLN A 210 -12.65 -14.25 17.87
N LEU A 211 -11.81 -13.38 17.32
CA LEU A 211 -12.28 -12.17 16.65
C LEU A 211 -13.13 -12.60 15.44
N PRO A 212 -14.37 -12.10 15.30
CA PRO A 212 -15.08 -12.24 14.04
C PRO A 212 -14.15 -11.68 12.96
N GLN A 213 -13.86 -12.46 11.91
CA GLN A 213 -13.41 -11.82 10.68
C GLN A 213 -14.46 -10.76 10.36
N PHE A 214 -14.01 -9.53 10.08
CA PHE A 214 -14.88 -8.39 9.81
C PHE A 214 -16.02 -8.87 8.88
N LYS A 215 -17.23 -8.97 9.43
CA LYS A 215 -18.34 -9.59 8.70
C LYS A 215 -18.84 -8.55 7.71
N ASN A 216 -18.53 -8.77 6.43
CA ASN A 216 -18.91 -8.00 5.23
C ASN A 216 -20.41 -7.67 5.07
N ASN A 217 -21.28 -7.99 6.03
CA ASN A 217 -22.72 -8.07 5.87
C ASN A 217 -23.52 -7.08 6.73
N LYS A 218 -22.87 -6.14 7.41
CA LYS A 218 -23.59 -5.08 8.13
C LYS A 218 -23.39 -3.74 7.41
N ASN A 219 -24.51 -3.10 7.05
CA ASN A 219 -24.61 -1.69 6.65
C ASN A 219 -24.22 -0.75 7.81
N ILE A 220 -22.99 -0.88 8.33
CA ILE A 220 -22.47 0.01 9.36
C ILE A 220 -21.93 1.23 8.63
N LYS A 221 -22.39 2.41 9.04
CA LYS A 221 -21.99 3.67 8.42
C LYS A 221 -20.48 3.86 8.63
N TYR A 222 -19.75 4.05 7.53
CA TYR A 222 -18.30 4.36 7.50
C TYR A 222 -17.89 5.45 8.52
N SER A 223 -18.77 6.45 8.74
CA SER A 223 -18.57 7.53 9.72
C SER A 223 -18.38 7.04 11.17
N HIS A 224 -19.01 5.93 11.55
CA HIS A 224 -18.92 5.40 12.91
C HIS A 224 -17.57 4.71 13.15
N PHE A 225 -17.09 3.94 12.17
CA PHE A 225 -15.77 3.32 12.23
C PHE A 225 -14.65 4.35 12.19
N ASN A 226 -14.79 5.38 11.35
CA ASN A 226 -13.73 6.36 11.18
C ASN A 226 -13.42 7.09 12.50
N ASN A 227 -14.44 7.48 13.27
CA ASN A 227 -14.22 8.17 14.55
C ASN A 227 -13.57 7.27 15.62
N CYS A 228 -14.00 6.01 15.70
CA CYS A 228 -13.40 5.05 16.64
C CYS A 228 -11.96 4.71 16.25
N TYR A 229 -11.70 4.44 14.96
CA TYR A 229 -10.36 4.16 14.45
C TYR A 229 -9.41 5.31 14.75
N HIS A 230 -9.78 6.55 14.42
CA HIS A 230 -8.96 7.72 14.72
C HIS A 230 -8.68 7.86 16.22
N SER A 231 -9.70 7.72 17.06
CA SER A 231 -9.52 7.80 18.52
C SER A 231 -8.58 6.72 19.06
N LEU A 232 -8.72 5.47 18.60
CA LEU A 232 -7.82 4.38 19.02
C LEU A 232 -6.39 4.61 18.51
N MET A 233 -6.23 5.15 17.31
CA MET A 233 -4.91 5.47 16.77
C MET A 233 -4.25 6.64 17.47
N ASP A 234 -4.99 7.69 17.83
CA ASP A 234 -4.46 8.81 18.60
C ASP A 234 -3.94 8.33 19.95
N ILE A 235 -4.73 7.49 20.65
CA ILE A 235 -4.32 6.84 21.91
C ILE A 235 -3.08 5.96 21.68
N TYR A 236 -3.07 5.15 20.61
CA TYR A 236 -1.90 4.31 20.31
C TYR A 236 -0.66 5.18 20.11
N ILE A 237 -0.74 6.22 19.30
CA ILE A 237 0.40 7.09 18.98
C ILE A 237 0.91 7.79 20.25
N GLU A 238 0.01 8.24 21.11
CA GLU A 238 0.36 8.89 22.38
C GLU A 238 1.11 7.94 23.33
N TYR A 239 0.66 6.69 23.49
CA TYR A 239 1.20 5.77 24.50
C TYR A 239 2.21 4.74 23.99
N CYS A 240 2.17 4.42 22.70
CA CYS A 240 2.99 3.38 22.06
C CYS A 240 3.95 3.94 20.99
N GLY A 241 3.85 5.22 20.65
CA GLY A 241 4.64 5.86 19.59
C GLY A 241 4.04 5.68 18.20
N SER A 242 4.74 6.18 17.18
CA SER A 242 4.32 6.07 15.78
C SER A 242 4.16 4.62 15.34
N ILE A 243 3.28 4.42 14.35
CA ILE A 243 3.14 3.14 13.66
C ILE A 243 3.95 3.12 12.36
N THR A 244 4.47 1.95 12.01
CA THR A 244 5.13 1.68 10.74
C THR A 244 4.11 1.46 9.63
N PHE A 245 4.59 1.44 8.38
CA PHE A 245 3.77 1.02 7.24
C PHE A 245 3.19 -0.39 7.43
N TYR A 246 3.97 -1.30 8.02
CA TYR A 246 3.53 -2.66 8.33
C TYR A 246 2.31 -2.67 9.28
N ALA A 247 2.37 -1.94 10.40
CA ALA A 247 1.23 -1.84 11.30
C ALA A 247 0.03 -1.13 10.66
N SER A 248 0.26 -0.12 9.80
CA SER A 248 -0.82 0.58 9.09
C SER A 248 -1.64 -0.35 8.18
N ALA A 249 -1.00 -1.37 7.61
CA ALA A 249 -1.66 -2.38 6.79
C ALA A 249 -2.62 -3.28 7.59
N ARG A 250 -2.51 -3.31 8.93
CA ARG A 250 -3.35 -4.09 9.83
C ARG A 250 -4.58 -3.33 10.33
N ARG A 251 -5.00 -2.29 9.60
CA ARG A 251 -6.20 -1.47 9.90
C ARG A 251 -7.42 -2.30 10.32
N ASN A 252 -7.68 -3.43 9.65
CA ASN A 252 -8.80 -4.31 9.97
C ASN A 252 -8.80 -4.80 11.42
N GLU A 253 -7.63 -5.02 12.02
CA GLU A 253 -7.55 -5.46 13.42
C GLU A 253 -8.07 -4.37 14.36
N ILE A 254 -7.76 -3.10 14.08
CA ILE A 254 -8.27 -1.95 14.84
C ILE A 254 -9.76 -1.74 14.56
N ASP A 255 -10.19 -1.85 13.30
CA ASP A 255 -11.61 -1.74 12.95
C ASP A 255 -12.45 -2.83 13.63
N ASN A 256 -11.92 -4.06 13.75
CA ASN A 256 -12.54 -5.13 14.53
C ASN A 256 -12.61 -4.80 16.04
N MET A 257 -11.60 -4.14 16.61
CA MET A 257 -11.64 -3.69 18.01
C MET A 257 -12.73 -2.63 18.23
N CYS A 258 -13.00 -1.80 17.22
CA CYS A 258 -14.11 -0.84 17.24
C CYS A 258 -15.49 -1.52 17.18
N ASP A 259 -15.60 -2.61 16.42
CA ASP A 259 -16.86 -3.35 16.25
C ASP A 259 -17.36 -4.05 17.53
N VAL A 260 -16.46 -4.50 18.42
CA VAL A 260 -16.83 -5.28 19.60
C VAL A 260 -17.44 -4.42 20.74
N ARG A 261 -17.42 -3.09 20.60
CA ARG A 261 -18.01 -2.15 21.57
C ARG A 261 -19.36 -1.56 21.16
N ILE A 262 -19.99 -2.08 20.10
CA ILE A 262 -21.37 -1.75 19.70
C ILE A 262 -22.31 -2.92 20.01
#